data_AF-A0A8W7PYG8-F1
#
_entry.id   AF-A0A8W7PYG8-F1
#
_cell.length_a   1.000
_cell.length_b   1.000
_cell.length_c   1.000
_cell.angle_alpha   90.00
_cell.angle_beta   90.00
_cell.angle_gamma   90.00
#
_symmetry.space_group_name_H-M   'P 1'
#
loop_
_entity.id
_entity.type
_entity.pdbx_description
1 polymer ?
#
loop_
_entity_poly.entity_id
_entity_poly.type
_entity_poly.pdbx_seq_one_letter_code
_entity_poly.pdbx_strand_id
1 'polypeptide(L)'
;MRSVIHAASRIVVKVGSSLVTNDGKGLDLSALARWAAEIAELKRRGKQVVLVSSGAIAEDLADRTRYLNARSTLTTLLNLNVVPIINENDTVVTDEIRFGDNDTLGALVTNLIEADALIILTDQQGLYSADPRKHPDAIFVHEAEAGDPKLEDMAGGAGSSVGTGGMITKILAAKRSARSGAATVIACGREHDVLSRLADGEGIGTQLLAPTNRMAARKQWLADHLKLTGRIVLDNGAALAVRERGTSLLPVGVTAIEGDFLRGEAVACVDPQGLEVARGLVNYSSDEARLIMKKTTREIEATLGYMVEPELIHRDNMVT
;
A
#
# COMPACT_ATOMS: atom_id res chain seq x y z
N MET A 1 -7.22 -23.50 9.66
CA MET A 1 -6.98 -22.04 9.69
C MET A 1 -7.73 -21.41 8.52
N ARG A 2 -8.47 -20.32 8.71
CA ARG A 2 -9.15 -19.62 7.62
C ARG A 2 -8.24 -18.54 7.05
N SER A 3 -8.04 -18.51 5.74
CA SER A 3 -7.20 -17.50 5.09
C SER A 3 -7.80 -16.09 5.19
N VAL A 4 -6.95 -15.11 5.53
CA VAL A 4 -7.30 -13.67 5.52
C VAL A 4 -7.72 -13.16 4.14
N ILE A 5 -7.28 -13.83 3.08
CA ILE A 5 -7.62 -13.47 1.70
C ILE A 5 -9.12 -13.62 1.42
N HIS A 6 -9.81 -14.47 2.19
CA HIS A 6 -11.26 -14.61 2.10
C HIS A 6 -11.97 -13.28 2.35
N ALA A 7 -11.61 -12.58 3.43
CA ALA A 7 -12.23 -11.31 3.83
C ALA A 7 -11.62 -10.09 3.13
N ALA A 8 -10.47 -10.24 2.47
CA ALA A 8 -9.81 -9.15 1.74
C ALA A 8 -10.60 -8.73 0.48
N SER A 9 -10.86 -7.43 0.34
CA SER A 9 -11.53 -6.83 -0.82
C SER A 9 -10.53 -6.32 -1.86
N ARG A 10 -9.45 -5.68 -1.41
CA ARG A 10 -8.35 -5.18 -2.26
C ARG A 10 -7.07 -5.94 -1.95
N ILE A 11 -6.47 -6.55 -2.97
CA ILE A 11 -5.31 -7.44 -2.81
C ILE A 11 -4.21 -7.04 -3.79
N VAL A 12 -2.98 -7.05 -3.30
CA VAL A 12 -1.79 -7.02 -4.15
C VAL A 12 -1.27 -8.44 -4.30
N VAL A 13 -1.11 -8.92 -5.53
CA VAL A 13 -0.52 -10.21 -5.83
C VAL A 13 0.86 -9.97 -6.42
N LYS A 14 1.89 -10.47 -5.76
CA LYS A 14 3.25 -10.48 -6.29
C LYS A 14 3.58 -11.88 -6.78
N VAL A 15 4.06 -11.97 -8.01
CA VAL A 15 4.52 -13.22 -8.62
C VAL A 15 6.04 -13.17 -8.79
N GLY A 16 6.76 -14.14 -8.23
CA GLY A 16 8.22 -14.23 -8.42
C GLY A 16 8.62 -14.57 -9.86
N SER A 17 9.79 -14.10 -10.30
CA SER A 17 10.30 -14.35 -11.67
C SER A 17 10.38 -15.84 -12.00
N SER A 18 10.72 -16.69 -11.04
CA SER A 18 10.79 -18.16 -11.22
C SER A 18 9.44 -18.83 -11.46
N LEU A 19 8.33 -18.12 -11.24
CA LEU A 19 6.96 -18.62 -11.47
C LEU A 19 6.37 -18.16 -12.82
N VAL A 20 7.10 -17.32 -13.56
CA VAL A 20 6.69 -16.79 -14.87
C VAL A 20 7.74 -17.05 -15.96
N THR A 21 8.86 -17.69 -15.61
CA THR A 21 9.97 -18.00 -16.53
C THR A 21 10.24 -19.50 -16.60
N ASN A 22 10.70 -19.95 -17.77
CA ASN A 22 11.08 -21.33 -18.06
C ASN A 22 12.58 -21.56 -17.80
N ASP A 23 13.06 -21.29 -16.58
CA ASP A 23 14.47 -21.54 -16.17
C ASP A 23 15.51 -21.03 -17.19
N GLY A 24 15.34 -19.77 -17.65
CA GLY A 24 16.23 -19.13 -18.62
C GLY A 24 15.86 -19.31 -20.09
N LYS A 25 14.79 -20.06 -20.42
CA LYS A 25 14.27 -20.23 -21.80
C LYS A 25 13.19 -19.21 -22.19
N GLY A 26 13.16 -18.05 -21.51
CA GLY A 26 12.12 -17.04 -21.70
C GLY A 26 10.91 -17.25 -20.80
N LEU A 27 9.77 -16.68 -21.19
CA LEU A 27 8.54 -16.67 -20.39
C LEU A 27 7.79 -18.00 -20.48
N ASP A 28 7.18 -18.41 -19.37
CA ASP A 28 6.21 -19.51 -19.34
C ASP A 28 4.81 -18.98 -19.61
N LEU A 29 4.39 -19.05 -20.89
CA LEU A 29 3.06 -18.63 -21.32
C LEU A 29 1.94 -19.43 -20.64
N SER A 30 2.19 -20.68 -20.27
CA SER A 30 1.19 -21.51 -19.58
C SER A 30 1.02 -21.05 -18.14
N ALA A 31 2.11 -20.74 -17.44
CA ALA A 31 2.02 -20.12 -16.12
C ALA A 31 1.33 -18.76 -16.16
N LEU A 32 1.68 -17.89 -17.11
CA LEU A 32 1.05 -16.58 -17.27
C LEU A 32 -0.46 -16.70 -17.53
N ALA A 33 -0.88 -17.64 -18.39
CA ALA A 33 -2.29 -17.90 -18.64
C ALA A 33 -3.04 -18.37 -17.38
N ARG A 34 -2.41 -19.24 -16.56
CA ARG A 34 -2.97 -19.67 -15.26
C ARG A 34 -3.14 -18.48 -14.32
N TRP A 35 -2.11 -17.64 -14.15
CA TRP A 35 -2.20 -16.45 -13.30
C TRP A 35 -3.28 -15.48 -13.75
N ALA A 36 -3.39 -15.24 -15.06
CA ALA A 36 -4.45 -14.41 -15.61
C ALA A 36 -5.84 -14.99 -15.33
N ALA A 37 -6.02 -16.31 -15.44
CA ALA A 37 -7.29 -16.97 -15.16
C ALA A 37 -7.68 -16.89 -13.67
N GLU A 38 -6.74 -17.13 -12.76
CA GLU A 38 -6.99 -17.02 -11.32
C GLU A 38 -7.28 -15.57 -10.88
N ILE A 39 -6.54 -14.59 -11.40
CA ILE A 39 -6.82 -13.17 -11.14
C ILE A 39 -8.20 -12.79 -11.70
N ALA A 40 -8.56 -13.28 -12.89
CA ALA A 40 -9.89 -13.05 -13.44
C ALA A 40 -11.00 -13.65 -12.57
N GLU A 41 -10.76 -14.80 -11.94
CA GLU A 41 -11.69 -15.41 -10.98
C GLU A 41 -11.83 -14.55 -9.71
N LEU A 42 -10.72 -14.07 -9.13
CA LEU A 42 -10.78 -13.14 -8.00
C LEU A 42 -11.62 -11.89 -8.32
N LYS A 43 -11.48 -11.35 -9.53
CA LYS A 43 -12.30 -10.21 -9.99
C LYS A 43 -13.77 -10.55 -10.13
N ARG A 44 -14.10 -11.73 -10.68
CA ARG A 44 -15.50 -12.20 -10.74
C ARG A 44 -16.14 -12.30 -9.36
N ARG A 45 -15.33 -12.59 -8.33
CA ARG A 45 -15.74 -12.59 -6.92
C ARG A 45 -15.78 -11.20 -6.28
N GLY A 46 -15.61 -10.13 -7.06
CA GLY A 46 -15.70 -8.74 -6.60
C GLY A 46 -14.44 -8.18 -5.96
N LYS A 47 -13.30 -8.88 -6.03
CA LYS A 47 -12.04 -8.40 -5.44
C LYS A 47 -11.31 -7.45 -6.40
N GLN A 48 -10.77 -6.37 -5.86
CA GLN A 48 -9.85 -5.47 -6.54
C GLN A 48 -8.44 -6.06 -6.47
N VAL A 49 -7.80 -6.26 -7.62
CA VAL A 49 -6.48 -6.91 -7.70
C VAL A 49 -5.48 -5.99 -8.39
N VAL A 50 -4.30 -5.84 -7.79
CA VAL A 50 -3.11 -5.27 -8.41
C VAL A 50 -2.05 -6.36 -8.55
N LEU A 51 -1.47 -6.50 -9.73
CA LEU A 51 -0.40 -7.44 -9.99
C LEU A 51 0.95 -6.71 -9.93
N VAL A 52 1.87 -7.22 -9.13
CA VAL A 52 3.27 -6.79 -9.11
C VAL A 52 4.09 -7.89 -9.77
N SER A 53 4.60 -7.57 -10.95
CA SER A 53 5.51 -8.39 -11.74
C SER A 53 6.96 -8.04 -11.40
N SER A 54 7.89 -8.88 -11.83
CA SER A 54 9.28 -8.71 -11.46
C SER A 54 9.97 -7.55 -12.18
N GLY A 55 10.37 -6.56 -11.40
CA GLY A 55 11.15 -5.41 -11.77
C GLY A 55 10.79 -4.19 -10.89
N ALA A 56 11.74 -3.44 -10.33
CA ALA A 56 11.55 -2.39 -9.33
C ALA A 56 11.14 -0.99 -9.85
N ILE A 57 10.04 -0.43 -9.34
CA ILE A 57 9.80 1.02 -9.27
C ILE A 57 9.91 1.40 -7.79
N ALA A 58 11.14 1.56 -7.29
CA ALA A 58 11.33 1.94 -5.89
C ALA A 58 11.64 3.43 -5.73
N GLU A 59 12.34 4.04 -6.69
CA GLU A 59 12.79 5.43 -6.59
C GLU A 59 11.65 6.44 -6.79
N ASP A 60 10.60 6.05 -7.52
CA ASP A 60 9.52 6.96 -7.88
C ASP A 60 8.54 7.26 -6.72
N LEU A 61 8.58 6.45 -5.65
CA LEU A 61 7.71 6.60 -4.48
C LEU A 61 8.35 7.39 -3.32
N ALA A 62 9.63 7.77 -3.43
CA ALA A 62 10.30 8.60 -2.43
C ALA A 62 9.91 10.09 -2.55
N ASP A 63 9.59 10.54 -3.75
CA ASP A 63 9.03 11.88 -3.98
C ASP A 63 7.53 11.88 -3.68
N ARG A 64 7.11 12.83 -2.84
CA ARG A 64 5.73 12.90 -2.34
C ARG A 64 4.71 13.20 -3.44
N THR A 65 5.07 14.02 -4.41
CA THR A 65 4.19 14.36 -5.54
C THR A 65 4.00 13.14 -6.44
N ARG A 66 5.09 12.44 -6.77
CA ARG A 66 5.05 11.21 -7.58
C ARG A 66 4.32 10.09 -6.86
N TYR A 67 4.47 9.97 -5.53
CA TYR A 67 3.69 9.07 -4.68
C TYR A 67 2.18 9.32 -4.82
N LEU A 68 1.71 10.57 -4.72
CA LEU A 68 0.28 10.90 -4.84
C LEU A 68 -0.26 10.68 -6.25
N ASN A 69 0.53 10.99 -7.27
CA ASN A 69 0.15 10.75 -8.67
C ASN A 69 0.00 9.26 -8.95
N ALA A 70 0.95 8.43 -8.48
CA ALA A 70 0.87 6.98 -8.57
C ALA A 70 -0.36 6.44 -7.82
N ARG A 71 -0.60 6.90 -6.59
CA ARG A 71 -1.78 6.54 -5.80
C ARG A 71 -3.07 6.86 -6.53
N SER A 72 -3.23 8.09 -7.01
CA SER A 72 -4.44 8.55 -7.70
C SER A 72 -4.70 7.74 -8.97
N THR A 73 -3.65 7.49 -9.75
CA THR A 73 -3.70 6.65 -10.96
C THR A 73 -4.18 5.23 -10.64
N LEU A 74 -3.51 4.55 -9.71
CA LEU A 74 -3.85 3.17 -9.34
C LEU A 74 -5.26 3.06 -8.76
N THR A 75 -5.65 4.00 -7.90
CA THR A 75 -6.99 4.03 -7.31
C THR A 75 -8.06 4.23 -8.38
N THR A 76 -7.82 5.12 -9.34
CA THR A 76 -8.73 5.36 -10.47
C THR A 76 -8.88 4.11 -11.34
N LEU A 77 -7.77 3.45 -11.69
CA LEU A 77 -7.80 2.20 -12.45
C LEU A 77 -8.62 1.12 -11.74
N LEU A 78 -8.44 0.97 -10.43
CA LEU A 78 -9.20 0.00 -9.62
C LEU A 78 -10.70 0.34 -9.58
N ASN A 79 -11.06 1.62 -9.50
CA ASN A 79 -12.46 2.07 -9.54
C ASN A 79 -13.10 1.83 -10.91
N LEU A 80 -12.31 1.87 -11.99
CA LEU A 80 -12.73 1.50 -13.35
C LEU A 80 -12.71 -0.02 -13.59
N ASN A 81 -12.53 -0.84 -12.55
CA ASN A 81 -12.41 -2.29 -12.64
C ASN A 81 -11.28 -2.77 -13.56
N VAL A 82 -10.19 -2.02 -13.69
CA VAL A 82 -8.95 -2.44 -14.39
C VAL A 82 -8.05 -3.22 -13.43
N VAL A 83 -7.20 -4.12 -13.96
CA VAL A 83 -6.10 -4.73 -13.18
C VAL A 83 -4.81 -3.99 -13.51
N PRO A 84 -4.29 -3.14 -12.61
CA PRO A 84 -2.97 -2.57 -12.79
C PRO A 84 -1.90 -3.66 -12.71
N ILE A 85 -0.95 -3.64 -13.65
CA ILE A 85 0.25 -4.48 -13.64
C ILE A 85 1.44 -3.53 -13.46
N ILE A 86 2.21 -3.74 -12.39
CA ILE A 86 3.34 -2.88 -12.00
C ILE A 86 4.63 -3.67 -12.19
N ASN A 87 5.65 -3.06 -12.80
CA ASN A 87 6.94 -3.65 -13.16
C ASN A 87 8.08 -2.60 -13.13
N GLU A 88 9.36 -2.98 -13.28
CA GLU A 88 10.51 -2.03 -13.29
C GLU A 88 10.36 -1.08 -14.46
N ASN A 89 10.92 0.11 -14.28
CA ASN A 89 11.40 0.86 -15.42
C ASN A 89 12.91 0.65 -15.60
N ASP A 90 13.29 -0.49 -16.20
CA ASP A 90 14.69 -0.92 -16.40
C ASP A 90 15.55 0.08 -17.21
N THR A 91 14.93 1.08 -17.84
CA THR A 91 15.62 2.06 -18.68
C THR A 91 16.24 3.23 -17.90
N VAL A 92 15.81 3.46 -16.65
CA VAL A 92 16.27 4.61 -15.83
C VAL A 92 17.03 4.20 -14.57
N VAL A 93 17.06 2.91 -14.23
CA VAL A 93 17.70 2.39 -13.02
C VAL A 93 19.17 2.07 -13.31
N THR A 94 20.10 2.75 -12.62
CA THR A 94 21.53 2.40 -12.62
C THR A 94 21.84 1.36 -11.53
N ASP A 95 22.96 0.64 -11.66
CA ASP A 95 23.36 -0.42 -10.70
C ASP A 95 23.53 0.08 -9.25
N GLU A 96 23.70 1.38 -9.06
CA GLU A 96 23.80 2.08 -7.76
C GLU A 96 22.43 2.34 -7.10
N ILE A 97 21.33 2.28 -7.88
CA ILE A 97 19.95 2.64 -7.50
C ILE A 97 19.05 1.39 -7.39
N ARG A 98 19.60 0.18 -7.56
CA ARG A 98 18.85 -1.08 -7.43
C ARG A 98 18.37 -1.30 -5.99
N PHE A 99 17.19 -0.80 -5.65
CA PHE A 99 16.45 -1.26 -4.48
C PHE A 99 15.92 -2.66 -4.75
N GLY A 100 16.73 -3.62 -4.31
CA GLY A 100 16.52 -5.04 -4.51
C GLY A 100 15.17 -5.57 -4.02
N ASP A 101 14.60 -6.42 -4.87
CA ASP A 101 13.49 -7.34 -4.66
C ASP A 101 12.06 -6.76 -4.78
N ASN A 102 11.28 -7.41 -5.65
CA ASN A 102 9.87 -7.15 -5.91
C ASN A 102 8.96 -7.39 -4.70
N ASP A 103 9.47 -8.13 -3.71
CA ASP A 103 8.81 -8.25 -2.41
C ASP A 103 8.68 -6.85 -1.76
N THR A 104 9.72 -6.00 -1.87
CA THR A 104 9.67 -4.59 -1.44
C THR A 104 8.64 -3.80 -2.23
N LEU A 105 8.65 -3.91 -3.56
CA LEU A 105 7.69 -3.20 -4.42
C LEU A 105 6.25 -3.60 -4.10
N GLY A 106 5.98 -4.89 -3.90
CA GLY A 106 4.69 -5.41 -3.47
C GLY A 106 4.21 -4.76 -2.17
N ALA A 107 5.10 -4.62 -1.19
CA ALA A 107 4.78 -3.95 0.07
C ALA A 107 4.52 -2.44 -0.09
N LEU A 108 5.29 -1.77 -0.94
CA LEU A 108 5.10 -0.34 -1.22
C LEU A 108 3.76 -0.09 -1.92
N VAL A 109 3.43 -0.89 -2.93
CA VAL A 109 2.14 -0.83 -3.63
C VAL A 109 0.99 -1.12 -2.68
N THR A 110 1.14 -2.13 -1.82
CA THR A 110 0.15 -2.49 -0.78
C THR A 110 -0.18 -1.30 0.11
N ASN A 111 0.85 -0.58 0.58
CA ASN A 111 0.68 0.63 1.38
C ASN A 111 0.09 1.80 0.57
N LEU A 112 0.53 1.97 -0.68
CA LEU A 112 0.12 3.05 -1.58
C LEU A 112 -1.39 3.03 -1.88
N ILE A 113 -1.93 1.84 -2.14
CA ILE A 113 -3.35 1.64 -2.47
C ILE A 113 -4.18 1.17 -1.27
N GLU A 114 -3.59 1.10 -0.07
CA GLU A 114 -4.26 0.64 1.15
C GLU A 114 -4.93 -0.73 0.99
N ALA A 115 -4.20 -1.71 0.42
CA ALA A 115 -4.74 -3.05 0.22
C ALA A 115 -4.98 -3.79 1.54
N ASP A 116 -5.92 -4.73 1.56
CA ASP A 116 -6.24 -5.62 2.69
C ASP A 116 -5.19 -6.70 2.88
N ALA A 117 -4.62 -7.17 1.78
CA ALA A 117 -3.58 -8.17 1.84
C ALA A 117 -2.56 -8.04 0.70
N LEU A 118 -1.34 -8.40 1.02
CA LEU A 118 -0.29 -8.74 0.07
C LEU A 118 -0.18 -10.26 -0.03
N ILE A 119 -0.26 -10.82 -1.24
CA ILE A 119 0.06 -12.22 -1.50
C ILE A 119 1.42 -12.27 -2.19
N ILE A 120 2.39 -12.95 -1.59
CA ILE A 120 3.69 -13.21 -2.17
C ILE A 120 3.71 -14.67 -2.64
N LEU A 121 3.60 -14.87 -3.95
CA LEU A 121 3.79 -16.18 -4.56
C LEU A 121 5.28 -16.44 -4.79
N THR A 122 5.77 -17.55 -4.22
CA THR A 122 7.17 -17.97 -4.28
C THR A 122 7.29 -19.45 -4.65
N ASP A 123 8.51 -19.95 -4.81
CA ASP A 123 8.81 -21.37 -5.04
C ASP A 123 8.88 -22.21 -3.74
N GLN A 124 8.86 -21.58 -2.57
CA GLN A 124 8.82 -22.23 -1.25
C GLN A 124 7.37 -22.38 -0.75
N GLN A 125 7.11 -23.37 0.11
CA GLN A 125 5.78 -23.58 0.70
C GLN A 125 5.34 -22.44 1.62
N GLY A 126 6.29 -21.80 2.32
CA GLY A 126 6.04 -20.76 3.31
C GLY A 126 7.28 -20.58 4.18
N LEU A 127 7.09 -19.98 5.36
CA LEU A 127 8.12 -19.83 6.38
C LEU A 127 8.22 -21.10 7.23
N TYR A 128 9.45 -21.47 7.55
CA TYR A 128 9.78 -22.51 8.53
C TYR A 128 10.55 -21.90 9.70
N SER A 129 10.56 -22.56 10.85
CA SER A 129 11.31 -22.14 12.04
C SER A 129 12.83 -22.11 11.83
N ALA A 130 13.33 -22.84 10.84
CA ALA A 130 14.71 -22.85 10.35
C ALA A 130 14.73 -23.30 8.88
N ASP A 131 15.86 -23.19 8.19
CA ASP A 131 15.99 -23.67 6.80
C ASP A 131 15.75 -25.19 6.72
N PRO A 132 14.64 -25.66 6.11
CA PRO A 132 14.28 -27.08 6.10
C PRO A 132 15.26 -27.93 5.28
N ARG A 133 16.11 -27.32 4.44
CA ARG A 133 17.16 -28.02 3.69
C ARG A 133 18.33 -28.43 4.60
N LYS A 134 18.51 -27.72 5.71
CA LYS A 134 19.59 -27.92 6.70
C LYS A 134 19.08 -28.55 7.99
N HIS A 135 17.83 -28.26 8.37
CA HIS A 135 17.20 -28.67 9.61
C HIS A 135 15.91 -29.47 9.32
N PRO A 136 15.98 -30.81 9.31
CA PRO A 136 14.82 -31.67 9.04
C PRO A 136 13.70 -31.53 10.08
N ASP A 137 14.03 -31.06 11.28
CA ASP A 137 13.12 -30.78 12.39
C ASP A 137 12.47 -29.39 12.31
N ALA A 138 12.74 -28.63 11.24
CA ALA A 138 12.13 -27.31 11.03
C ALA A 138 10.60 -27.42 10.96
N ILE A 139 9.94 -26.64 11.82
CA ILE A 139 8.49 -26.62 11.95
C ILE A 139 7.93 -25.56 10.99
N PHE A 140 6.89 -25.94 10.25
CA PHE A 140 6.19 -25.01 9.36
C PHE A 140 5.41 -23.96 10.15
N VAL A 141 5.58 -22.68 9.79
CA VAL A 141 4.88 -21.57 10.43
C VAL A 141 3.61 -21.28 9.63
N HIS A 142 2.46 -21.65 10.16
CA HIS A 142 1.17 -21.37 9.51
C HIS A 142 0.71 -19.93 9.70
N GLU A 143 0.90 -19.37 10.90
CA GLU A 143 0.47 -18.03 11.25
C GLU A 143 1.49 -17.37 12.19
N ALA A 144 1.76 -16.09 11.99
CA ALA A 144 2.54 -15.27 12.91
C ALA A 144 2.16 -13.78 12.82
N GLU A 145 2.64 -12.99 13.77
CA GLU A 145 2.47 -11.54 13.76
C GLU A 145 3.54 -10.88 12.87
N ALA A 146 3.10 -10.08 11.90
CA ALA A 146 3.99 -9.36 11.00
C ALA A 146 4.82 -8.33 11.78
N GLY A 147 6.14 -8.49 11.77
CA GLY A 147 7.08 -7.59 12.43
C GLY A 147 7.68 -8.14 13.73
N ASP A 148 7.28 -9.32 14.19
CA ASP A 148 7.95 -10.02 15.29
C ASP A 148 9.44 -10.25 14.93
N PRO A 149 10.40 -9.75 15.74
CA PRO A 149 11.83 -9.94 15.52
C PRO A 149 12.24 -11.40 15.31
N LYS A 150 11.54 -12.36 15.93
CA LYS A 150 11.82 -13.79 15.77
C LYS A 150 11.67 -14.27 14.33
N LEU A 151 10.79 -13.64 13.53
CA LEU A 151 10.61 -14.02 12.13
C LEU A 151 11.83 -13.63 11.28
N GLU A 152 12.50 -12.53 11.63
CA GLU A 152 13.74 -12.12 10.98
C GLU A 152 14.87 -13.11 11.30
N ASP A 153 14.96 -13.56 12.56
CA ASP A 153 15.93 -14.58 12.97
C ASP A 153 15.68 -15.93 12.26
N MET A 154 14.42 -16.37 12.18
CA MET A 154 14.02 -17.60 11.47
C MET A 154 14.35 -17.55 9.98
N ALA A 155 14.18 -16.37 9.36
CA ALA A 155 14.41 -16.16 7.93
C ALA A 155 15.87 -15.82 7.57
N GLY A 156 16.67 -15.38 8.54
CA GLY A 156 18.03 -14.85 8.38
C GLY A 156 19.18 -15.81 8.70
N GLY A 157 18.90 -17.11 8.93
CA GLY A 157 19.90 -18.12 9.29
C GLY A 157 21.08 -18.25 8.31
N ALA A 158 22.20 -18.82 8.77
CA ALA A 158 23.57 -18.85 8.19
C ALA A 158 23.74 -19.33 6.72
N GLY A 159 23.07 -18.67 5.78
CA GLY A 159 23.06 -18.99 4.35
C GLY A 159 22.21 -18.06 3.50
N SER A 160 21.32 -17.25 4.11
CA SER A 160 20.70 -16.11 3.43
C SER A 160 21.70 -14.97 3.36
N SER A 161 22.51 -14.94 2.31
CA SER A 161 23.28 -13.75 1.95
C SER A 161 22.34 -12.55 1.95
N VAL A 162 22.67 -11.50 2.70
CA VAL A 162 21.98 -10.21 2.64
C VAL A 162 22.18 -9.66 1.22
N GLY A 163 21.25 -10.00 0.32
CA GLY A 163 21.32 -9.71 -1.11
C GLY A 163 20.02 -10.14 -1.80
N THR A 164 19.39 -9.18 -2.49
CA THR A 164 18.41 -9.29 -3.60
C THR A 164 17.46 -10.50 -3.69
N GLY A 165 16.96 -11.03 -2.57
CA GLY A 165 15.95 -12.10 -2.56
C GLY A 165 15.94 -12.96 -1.30
N GLY A 166 15.04 -13.94 -1.27
CA GLY A 166 14.98 -14.98 -0.21
C GLY A 166 13.75 -14.89 0.70
N MET A 167 13.79 -15.58 1.83
CA MET A 167 12.70 -15.54 2.81
C MET A 167 12.72 -14.23 3.62
N ILE A 168 13.92 -13.74 3.96
CA ILE A 168 14.08 -12.51 4.75
C ILE A 168 13.42 -11.29 4.07
N THR A 169 13.54 -11.15 2.75
CA THR A 169 12.91 -10.04 2.02
C THR A 169 11.39 -10.10 2.06
N LYS A 170 10.80 -11.30 2.10
CA LYS A 170 9.34 -11.52 2.26
C LYS A 170 8.86 -11.16 3.65
N ILE A 171 9.64 -11.51 4.68
CA ILE A 171 9.35 -11.11 6.07
C ILE A 171 9.43 -9.58 6.21
N LEU A 172 10.46 -8.95 5.64
CA LEU A 172 10.59 -7.49 5.65
C LEU A 172 9.47 -6.80 4.85
N ALA A 173 9.06 -7.38 3.72
CA ALA A 173 7.91 -6.91 2.95
C ALA A 173 6.60 -7.02 3.74
N ALA A 174 6.39 -8.12 4.46
CA ALA A 174 5.25 -8.30 5.35
C ALA A 174 5.23 -7.27 6.48
N LYS A 175 6.38 -7.07 7.15
CA LYS A 175 6.56 -6.03 8.18
C LYS A 175 6.25 -4.63 7.66
N ARG A 176 6.64 -4.33 6.40
CA ARG A 176 6.33 -3.04 5.74
C ARG A 176 4.85 -2.90 5.41
N SER A 177 4.21 -3.97 4.93
CA SER A 177 2.78 -3.98 4.58
C SER A 177 1.90 -3.84 5.82
N ALA A 178 2.30 -4.46 6.93
CA ALA A 178 1.62 -4.37 8.21
C ALA A 178 1.54 -2.95 8.78
N ARG A 179 2.42 -2.03 8.37
CA ARG A 179 2.36 -0.61 8.77
C ARG A 179 1.07 0.08 8.35
N SER A 180 0.44 -0.36 7.26
CA SER A 180 -0.89 0.13 6.82
C SER A 180 -2.04 -0.77 7.28
N GLY A 181 -1.75 -1.75 8.14
CA GLY A 181 -2.73 -2.74 8.61
C GLY A 181 -3.01 -3.87 7.61
N ALA A 182 -2.20 -4.01 6.55
CA ALA A 182 -2.39 -5.09 5.58
C ALA A 182 -1.78 -6.41 6.09
N ALA A 183 -2.52 -7.52 5.94
CA ALA A 183 -1.97 -8.84 6.18
C ALA A 183 -1.07 -9.27 5.01
N THR A 184 -0.17 -10.22 5.23
CA THR A 184 0.64 -10.80 4.14
C THR A 184 0.52 -12.31 4.13
N VAL A 185 0.34 -12.92 2.96
CA VAL A 185 0.37 -14.37 2.77
C VAL A 185 1.55 -14.73 1.91
N ILE A 186 2.41 -15.63 2.39
CA ILE A 186 3.52 -16.21 1.63
C ILE A 186 3.11 -17.64 1.27
N ALA A 187 2.94 -17.92 -0.01
CA ALA A 187 2.48 -19.21 -0.49
C ALA A 187 3.27 -19.69 -1.71
N CYS A 188 3.29 -21.01 -1.91
CA CYS A 188 3.90 -21.59 -3.09
C CYS A 188 3.05 -21.33 -4.33
N GLY A 189 3.61 -20.68 -5.34
CA GLY A 189 2.96 -20.48 -6.64
C GLY A 189 2.92 -21.72 -7.53
N ARG A 190 3.43 -22.87 -7.07
CA ARG A 190 3.24 -24.15 -7.75
C ARG A 190 2.01 -24.91 -7.25
N GLU A 191 1.38 -24.43 -6.17
CA GLU A 191 0.08 -24.93 -5.72
C GLU A 191 -0.99 -24.69 -6.79
N HIS A 192 -1.85 -25.68 -6.99
CA HIS A 192 -2.96 -25.56 -7.92
C HIS A 192 -4.03 -24.61 -7.36
N ASP A 193 -4.50 -23.70 -8.19
CA ASP A 193 -5.56 -22.72 -7.91
C ASP A 193 -5.37 -21.96 -6.58
N VAL A 194 -4.11 -21.62 -6.26
CA VAL A 194 -3.72 -21.08 -4.96
C VAL A 194 -4.46 -19.79 -4.62
N LEU A 195 -4.68 -18.90 -5.57
CA LEU A 195 -5.36 -17.62 -5.33
C LEU A 195 -6.85 -17.84 -5.08
N SER A 196 -7.47 -18.71 -5.87
CA SER A 196 -8.89 -19.05 -5.72
C SER A 196 -9.16 -19.74 -4.39
N ARG A 197 -8.33 -20.72 -4.01
CA ARG A 197 -8.44 -21.45 -2.73
C ARG A 197 -8.19 -20.56 -1.53
N LEU A 198 -7.21 -19.66 -1.59
CA LEU A 198 -6.99 -18.63 -0.57
C LEU A 198 -8.24 -17.74 -0.42
N ALA A 199 -8.87 -17.34 -1.53
CA ALA A 199 -10.12 -16.56 -1.50
C ALA A 199 -11.33 -17.36 -0.99
N ASP A 200 -11.34 -18.68 -1.15
CA ASP A 200 -12.35 -19.57 -0.54
C ASP A 200 -12.13 -19.75 0.97
N GLY A 201 -11.01 -19.26 1.50
CA GLY A 201 -10.67 -19.29 2.92
C GLY A 201 -9.80 -20.46 3.32
N GLU A 202 -9.26 -21.22 2.36
CA GLU A 202 -8.29 -22.27 2.66
C GLU A 202 -6.96 -21.66 3.13
N GLY A 203 -6.47 -22.08 4.29
CA GLY A 203 -5.18 -21.61 4.84
C GLY A 203 -4.00 -22.28 4.14
N ILE A 204 -3.48 -21.65 3.08
CA ILE A 204 -2.33 -22.12 2.30
C ILE A 204 -1.10 -21.25 2.61
N GLY A 205 0.04 -21.89 2.85
CA GLY A 205 1.29 -21.18 3.13
C GLY A 205 1.33 -20.60 4.55
N THR A 206 2.05 -19.48 4.68
CA THR A 206 2.20 -18.73 5.93
C THR A 206 1.42 -17.43 5.88
N GLN A 207 0.62 -17.17 6.91
CA GLN A 207 -0.12 -15.93 7.10
C GLN A 207 0.56 -15.04 8.15
N LEU A 208 0.88 -13.81 7.77
CA LEU A 208 1.47 -12.79 8.64
C LEU A 208 0.43 -11.69 8.90
N LEU A 209 -0.05 -11.63 10.13
CA LEU A 209 -1.13 -10.72 10.53
C LEU A 209 -0.58 -9.37 10.97
N ALA A 210 -1.23 -8.28 10.56
CA ALA A 210 -0.89 -6.97 11.07
C ALA A 210 -1.39 -6.82 12.53
N PRO A 211 -0.57 -6.32 13.46
CA PRO A 211 -0.94 -6.18 14.88
C PRO A 211 -2.03 -5.13 15.12
N THR A 212 -2.15 -4.15 14.21
CA THR A 212 -3.06 -3.00 14.35
C THR A 212 -4.07 -2.97 13.21
N ASN A 213 -5.34 -2.70 13.53
CA ASN A 213 -6.39 -2.47 12.54
C ASN A 213 -6.04 -1.27 11.63
N ARG A 214 -6.28 -1.37 10.31
CA ARG A 214 -5.89 -0.37 9.27
C ARG A 214 -6.18 1.07 9.67
N MET A 215 -7.40 1.34 10.14
CA MET A 215 -7.81 2.71 10.48
C MET A 215 -6.97 3.28 11.62
N ALA A 216 -6.63 2.46 12.61
CA ALA A 216 -5.79 2.86 13.73
C ALA A 216 -4.33 3.04 13.27
N ALA A 217 -3.80 2.13 12.44
CA ALA A 217 -2.44 2.23 11.89
C ALA A 217 -2.25 3.50 11.04
N ARG A 218 -3.25 3.84 10.22
CA ARG A 218 -3.23 5.06 9.39
C ARG A 218 -3.25 6.32 10.24
N LYS A 219 -4.15 6.40 11.23
CA LYS A 219 -4.24 7.57 12.13
C LYS A 219 -2.97 7.71 12.97
N GLN A 220 -2.40 6.60 13.44
CA GLN A 220 -1.14 6.60 14.19
C GLN A 220 0.04 7.07 13.32
N TRP A 221 0.13 6.60 12.07
CA TRP A 221 1.17 7.06 11.14
C TRP A 221 1.06 8.56 10.85
N LEU A 222 -0.17 9.06 10.67
CA LEU A 222 -0.43 10.49 10.54
C LEU A 222 -0.05 11.25 11.82
N ALA A 223 -0.36 10.72 13.00
CA ALA A 223 -0.03 11.38 14.27
C ALA A 223 1.50 11.47 14.50
N ASP A 224 2.24 10.40 14.20
CA ASP A 224 3.65 10.26 14.60
C ASP A 224 4.67 10.91 13.64
N HIS A 225 4.32 11.09 12.36
CA HIS A 225 5.28 11.51 11.31
C HIS A 225 4.92 12.79 10.54
N LEU A 226 3.83 13.48 10.90
CA LEU A 226 3.49 14.76 10.27
C LEU A 226 4.37 15.90 10.80
N LYS A 227 5.47 16.19 10.09
CA LYS A 227 6.17 17.46 10.24
C LYS A 227 5.33 18.54 9.54
N LEU A 228 4.65 19.38 10.32
CA LEU A 228 3.71 20.37 9.81
C LEU A 228 4.45 21.45 9.00
N THR A 229 4.11 21.61 7.72
CA THR A 229 4.70 22.62 6.82
C THR A 229 3.83 23.87 6.68
N GLY A 230 2.57 23.83 7.11
CA GLY A 230 1.69 24.99 7.13
C GLY A 230 0.42 24.83 7.94
N ARG A 231 -0.46 25.84 7.86
CA ARG A 231 -1.73 25.89 8.59
C ARG A 231 -2.88 26.33 7.69
N ILE A 232 -4.05 25.77 7.93
CA ILE A 232 -5.31 26.11 7.27
C ILE A 232 -6.26 26.60 8.34
N VAL A 233 -6.73 27.84 8.20
CA VAL A 233 -7.71 28.45 9.12
C VAL A 233 -9.10 28.13 8.62
N LEU A 234 -9.91 27.56 9.49
CA LEU A 234 -11.27 27.13 9.20
C LEU A 234 -12.30 28.13 9.72
N ASP A 235 -13.47 28.19 9.09
CA ASP A 235 -14.63 28.81 9.72
C ASP A 235 -15.16 27.95 10.88
N ASN A 236 -16.04 28.53 11.70
CA ASN A 236 -16.62 27.82 12.86
C ASN A 236 -17.40 26.55 12.47
N GLY A 237 -18.08 26.55 11.31
CA GLY A 237 -18.87 25.42 10.85
C GLY A 237 -17.99 24.25 10.41
N ALA A 238 -16.93 24.54 9.66
CA ALA A 238 -15.94 23.57 9.23
C ALA A 238 -15.12 23.03 10.41
N ALA A 239 -14.67 23.90 11.32
CA ALA A 239 -13.96 23.49 12.54
C ALA A 239 -14.80 22.53 13.40
N LEU A 240 -16.08 22.84 13.60
CA LEU A 240 -17.01 21.97 14.34
C LEU A 240 -17.25 20.64 13.61
N ALA A 241 -17.49 20.68 12.29
CA ALA A 241 -17.74 19.48 11.49
C ALA A 241 -16.53 18.54 11.49
N VAL A 242 -15.32 19.08 11.36
CA VAL A 242 -14.08 18.29 11.43
C VAL A 242 -13.93 17.68 12.82
N ARG A 243 -14.00 18.48 13.88
CA ARG A 243 -13.75 18.04 15.27
C ARG A 243 -14.78 17.03 15.78
N GLU A 244 -16.07 17.27 15.53
CA GLU A 244 -17.15 16.48 16.15
C GLU A 244 -17.71 15.39 15.23
N ARG A 245 -17.69 15.59 13.91
CA ARG A 245 -18.31 14.67 12.93
C ARG A 245 -17.29 13.88 12.13
N GLY A 246 -16.00 14.21 12.20
CA GLY A 246 -14.94 13.51 11.45
C GLY A 246 -15.17 13.54 9.93
N THR A 247 -15.72 14.63 9.40
CA THR A 247 -15.99 14.80 7.98
C THR A 247 -14.76 15.31 7.22
N SER A 248 -14.70 15.09 5.91
CA SER A 248 -13.66 15.68 5.06
C SER A 248 -13.75 17.21 5.06
N LEU A 249 -12.60 17.88 4.95
CA LEU A 249 -12.51 19.32 4.83
C LEU A 249 -12.70 19.75 3.36
N LEU A 250 -13.74 20.54 3.09
CA LEU A 250 -13.99 21.14 1.78
C LEU A 250 -13.38 22.54 1.68
N PRO A 251 -12.97 23.00 0.48
CA PRO A 251 -12.41 24.34 0.29
C PRO A 251 -13.34 25.49 0.75
N VAL A 252 -14.66 25.28 0.69
CA VAL A 252 -15.66 26.27 1.10
C VAL A 252 -15.52 26.68 2.58
N GLY A 253 -15.07 25.76 3.43
CA GLY A 253 -14.93 25.97 4.87
C GLY A 253 -13.61 26.62 5.29
N VAL A 254 -12.77 27.00 4.34
CA VAL A 254 -11.44 27.55 4.58
C VAL A 254 -11.46 29.07 4.48
N THR A 255 -10.97 29.74 5.53
CA THR A 255 -10.94 31.20 5.61
C THR A 255 -9.59 31.80 5.30
N ALA A 256 -8.50 31.09 5.59
CA ALA A 256 -7.13 31.51 5.28
C ALA A 256 -6.17 30.33 5.14
N ILE A 257 -5.10 30.55 4.39
CA ILE A 257 -3.99 29.62 4.20
C ILE A 257 -2.70 30.30 4.69
N GLU A 258 -1.98 29.65 5.60
CA GLU A 258 -0.75 30.15 6.21
C GLU A 258 0.42 29.19 5.96
N GLY A 259 1.57 29.75 5.61
CA GLY A 259 2.74 28.99 5.19
C GLY A 259 2.68 28.55 3.73
N ASP A 260 3.73 27.85 3.32
CA ASP A 260 3.89 27.29 1.98
C ASP A 260 3.99 25.78 2.10
N PHE A 261 3.10 25.10 1.39
CA PHE A 261 3.03 23.65 1.41
C PHE A 261 2.65 23.12 0.04
N LEU A 262 3.14 21.92 -0.25
CA LEU A 262 2.83 21.21 -1.48
C LEU A 262 1.69 20.22 -1.28
N ARG A 263 1.11 19.77 -2.39
CA ARG A 263 0.12 18.70 -2.38
C ARG A 263 0.66 17.48 -1.62
N GLY A 264 -0.19 16.94 -0.77
CA GLY A 264 0.04 15.84 0.13
C GLY A 264 0.72 16.22 1.41
N GLU A 265 1.30 17.40 1.57
CA GLU A 265 1.99 17.73 2.81
C GLU A 265 1.06 17.84 4.01
N ALA A 266 1.70 17.74 5.17
CA ALA A 266 1.13 17.77 6.49
C ALA A 266 0.76 19.20 6.89
N VAL A 267 -0.52 19.50 7.07
CA VAL A 267 -0.96 20.81 7.56
C VAL A 267 -1.80 20.69 8.81
N ALA A 268 -1.70 21.71 9.68
CA ALA A 268 -2.60 21.86 10.81
C ALA A 268 -3.86 22.58 10.35
N CYS A 269 -5.02 22.08 10.74
CA CYS A 269 -6.30 22.75 10.64
C CYS A 269 -6.57 23.46 11.97
N VAL A 270 -6.72 24.78 11.93
CA VAL A 270 -6.96 25.60 13.12
C VAL A 270 -8.33 26.27 13.05
N ASP A 271 -8.98 26.43 14.20
CA ASP A 271 -10.20 27.22 14.32
C ASP A 271 -9.90 28.74 14.21
N PRO A 272 -10.92 29.61 14.18
CA PRO A 272 -10.71 31.06 14.15
C PRO A 272 -9.98 31.64 15.37
N GLN A 273 -9.84 30.86 16.46
CA GLN A 273 -9.11 31.23 17.66
C GLN A 273 -7.64 30.74 17.60
N GLY A 274 -7.25 30.04 16.55
CA GLY A 274 -5.90 29.51 16.34
C GLY A 274 -5.63 28.19 17.06
N LEU A 275 -6.65 27.54 17.62
CA LEU A 275 -6.53 26.22 18.24
C LEU A 275 -6.54 25.15 17.16
N GLU A 276 -5.59 24.21 17.22
CA GLU A 276 -5.56 23.08 16.31
C GLU A 276 -6.75 22.15 16.58
N VAL A 277 -7.57 21.94 15.56
CA VAL A 277 -8.75 21.05 15.60
C VAL A 277 -8.52 19.74 14.87
N ALA A 278 -7.54 19.72 13.94
CA ALA A 278 -7.10 18.52 13.24
C ALA A 278 -5.75 18.76 12.56
N ARG A 279 -5.14 17.68 12.08
CA ARG A 279 -4.03 17.70 11.12
C ARG A 279 -4.28 16.69 10.03
N GLY A 280 -3.84 16.99 8.82
CA GLY A 280 -4.06 16.06 7.71
C GLY A 280 -3.22 16.37 6.48
N LEU A 281 -3.37 15.51 5.48
CA LEU A 281 -2.67 15.62 4.20
C LEU A 281 -3.51 16.42 3.20
N VAL A 282 -2.97 17.51 2.68
CA VAL A 282 -3.68 18.35 1.70
C VAL A 282 -3.74 17.75 0.32
N ASN A 283 -4.82 17.98 -0.42
CA ASN A 283 -4.95 17.56 -1.82
C ASN A 283 -4.52 18.63 -2.82
N TYR A 284 -4.23 19.85 -2.35
CA TYR A 284 -3.83 21.00 -3.16
C TYR A 284 -2.64 21.71 -2.50
N SER A 285 -1.78 22.35 -3.29
CA SER A 285 -0.70 23.22 -2.79
C SER A 285 -1.24 24.48 -2.10
N SER A 286 -0.40 25.22 -1.38
CA SER A 286 -0.78 26.49 -0.74
C SER A 286 -1.29 27.52 -1.76
N ASP A 287 -0.66 27.61 -2.93
CA ASP A 287 -1.07 28.52 -4.01
C ASP A 287 -2.44 28.16 -4.57
N GLU A 288 -2.66 26.88 -4.87
CA GLU A 288 -3.96 26.39 -5.34
C GLU A 288 -5.05 26.55 -4.28
N ALA A 289 -4.73 26.20 -3.03
CA ALA A 289 -5.65 26.33 -1.90
C ALA A 289 -6.08 27.79 -1.69
N ARG A 290 -5.18 28.77 -1.88
CA ARG A 290 -5.53 30.21 -1.86
C ARG A 290 -6.49 30.60 -2.99
N LEU A 291 -6.42 29.95 -4.16
CA LEU A 291 -7.31 30.22 -5.28
C LEU A 291 -8.70 29.60 -5.12
N ILE A 292 -8.80 28.46 -4.41
CA ILE A 292 -10.05 27.70 -4.24
C ILE A 292 -10.70 27.86 -2.86
N MET A 293 -10.06 28.54 -1.90
CA MET A 293 -10.67 28.81 -0.60
C MET A 293 -12.02 29.55 -0.75
N LYS A 294 -12.98 29.20 0.10
CA LYS A 294 -14.37 29.71 0.07
C LYS A 294 -15.17 29.36 -1.20
N LYS A 295 -14.63 28.54 -2.10
CA LYS A 295 -15.35 28.08 -3.29
C LYS A 295 -16.01 26.73 -3.05
N THR A 296 -17.12 26.51 -3.75
CA THR A 296 -17.77 25.19 -3.78
C THR A 296 -16.98 24.23 -4.65
N THR A 297 -17.18 22.93 -4.46
CA THR A 297 -16.53 21.89 -5.26
C THR A 297 -16.72 22.07 -6.77
N ARG A 298 -17.88 22.59 -7.19
CA ARG A 298 -18.19 22.82 -8.62
C ARG A 298 -17.35 23.93 -9.26
N GLU A 299 -16.80 24.83 -8.46
CA GLU A 299 -16.03 25.99 -8.92
C GLU A 299 -14.52 25.72 -8.98
N ILE A 300 -14.06 24.59 -8.45
CA ILE A 300 -12.63 24.22 -8.42
C ILE A 300 -12.09 24.11 -9.85
N GLU A 301 -12.76 23.32 -10.70
CA GLU A 301 -12.31 23.08 -12.08
C GLU A 301 -12.30 24.37 -12.92
N ALA A 302 -13.32 25.22 -12.76
CA ALA A 302 -13.37 26.52 -13.40
C ALA A 302 -12.27 27.48 -12.94
N THR A 303 -11.76 27.31 -11.72
CA THR A 303 -10.73 28.17 -11.12
C THR A 303 -9.32 27.71 -11.49
N LEU A 304 -9.04 26.42 -11.35
CA LEU A 304 -7.70 25.86 -11.53
C LEU A 304 -7.47 25.33 -12.95
N GLY A 305 -8.54 25.15 -13.74
CA GLY A 305 -8.51 24.48 -15.04
C GLY A 305 -8.55 22.96 -14.94
N TYR A 306 -8.58 22.40 -13.73
CA TYR A 306 -8.66 20.97 -13.44
C TYR A 306 -9.19 20.75 -12.01
N MET A 307 -9.62 19.54 -11.69
CA MET A 307 -10.00 19.14 -10.32
C MET A 307 -9.31 17.82 -9.99
N VAL A 308 -8.70 17.76 -8.79
CA VAL A 308 -8.01 16.56 -8.33
C VAL A 308 -8.96 15.72 -7.48
N GLU A 309 -9.28 16.22 -6.30
CA GLU A 309 -10.28 15.67 -5.40
C GLU A 309 -11.25 16.79 -4.97
N PRO A 310 -12.53 16.47 -4.69
CA PRO A 310 -13.50 17.50 -4.30
C PRO A 310 -13.21 18.11 -2.92
N GLU A 311 -12.45 17.39 -2.08
CA GLU A 311 -12.05 17.82 -0.75
C GLU A 311 -10.63 18.38 -0.72
N LEU A 312 -10.40 19.36 0.15
CA LEU A 312 -9.07 19.88 0.43
C LEU A 312 -8.27 18.91 1.31
N ILE A 313 -8.92 18.27 2.29
CA ILE A 313 -8.37 17.16 3.07
C ILE A 313 -9.47 16.11 3.24
N HIS A 314 -9.23 14.90 2.74
CA HIS A 314 -10.17 13.79 2.94
C HIS A 314 -10.17 13.32 4.40
N ARG A 315 -11.34 12.91 4.95
CA ARG A 315 -11.47 12.45 6.35
C ARG A 315 -10.49 11.33 6.74
N ASP A 316 -10.20 10.44 5.80
CA ASP A 316 -9.28 9.32 6.05
C ASP A 316 -7.82 9.79 6.10
N ASN A 317 -7.52 10.98 5.58
CA ASN A 317 -6.20 11.62 5.61
C ASN A 317 -6.07 12.63 6.76
N MET A 318 -6.97 12.58 7.74
CA MET A 318 -7.07 13.56 8.81
C MET A 318 -7.14 12.88 10.18
N VAL A 319 -6.52 13.52 11.16
CA VAL A 319 -6.54 13.14 12.58
C VAL A 319 -6.97 14.36 13.37
N THR A 320 -8.00 14.20 14.19
CA THR A 320 -8.59 15.19 15.09
C THR A 320 -8.13 14.97 16.52
#